data_AF-A0A2W0A5F1-F1
#
_entry.id   AF-A0A2W0A5F1-F1
#
_cell.length_a   1.000
_cell.length_b   1.000
_cell.length_c   1.000
_cell.angle_alpha   90.00
_cell.angle_beta   90.00
_cell.angle_gamma   90.00
#
_symmetry.space_group_name_H-M   'P 1'
#
loop_
_entity.id
_entity.type
_entity.pdbx_description
1 polymer ?
#
loop_
_entity_poly.entity_id
_entity_poly.type
_entity_poly.pdbx_seq_one_letter_code
_entity_poly.pdbx_strand_id
1 'polypeptide(L)'
;MRKFAGAMEQFHSGYIGLRSVSILTMAFALLAATAYAKQGAVRALYTVPNMAFVEQPSGETVITVNDTSGSIATLQTEINNARNANPGNVIVIHLLRGAIYTVSDASLTLSSHECLVAEGAIFQAANSSITVPLITIASGSTNVSVAGGTFDGQGANIQAIYAPS
;
A
#
# COMPACT_ATOMS: atom_id res chain seq x y z
N MET A 1 71.13 18.06 14.80
CA MET A 1 72.46 18.46 14.31
C MET A 1 72.31 19.07 12.93
N ARG A 2 72.88 20.28 12.74
CA ARG A 2 73.40 20.90 11.48
C ARG A 2 72.44 20.94 10.26
N LYS A 3 71.84 22.06 9.85
CA LYS A 3 72.35 23.36 9.31
C LYS A 3 72.99 23.23 7.91
N PHE A 4 72.65 24.21 7.04
CA PHE A 4 73.20 24.60 5.72
C PHE A 4 72.62 23.90 4.48
N ALA A 5 72.44 24.51 3.30
CA ALA A 5 72.45 25.90 2.80
C ALA A 5 72.23 25.84 1.26
N GLY A 6 71.89 26.98 0.64
CA GLY A 6 71.96 27.25 -0.81
C GLY A 6 70.59 27.56 -1.42
N ALA A 7 70.13 28.79 -1.74
CA ALA A 7 70.77 30.00 -2.29
C ALA A 7 71.56 29.67 -3.57
N MET A 8 71.48 30.35 -4.72
CA MET A 8 70.84 31.59 -5.21
C MET A 8 71.14 31.64 -6.73
N GLU A 9 70.69 32.69 -7.42
CA GLU A 9 71.00 33.11 -8.81
C GLU A 9 70.06 32.55 -9.89
N GLN A 10 69.08 33.33 -10.38
CA GLN A 10 69.19 34.49 -11.30
C GLN A 10 70.00 34.20 -12.56
N PHE A 11 69.36 34.24 -13.74
CA PHE A 11 69.86 35.08 -14.83
C PHE A 11 68.72 35.49 -15.78
N HIS A 12 68.74 36.79 -16.09
CA HIS A 12 67.86 37.55 -16.94
C HIS A 12 68.12 37.32 -18.44
N SER A 13 67.22 37.91 -19.25
CA SER A 13 67.45 38.40 -20.62
C SER A 13 67.26 37.35 -21.72
N GLY A 14 66.58 37.59 -22.82
CA GLY A 14 65.96 38.77 -23.41
C GLY A 14 65.18 38.27 -24.64
N TYR A 15 64.02 38.84 -24.91
CA TYR A 15 63.81 39.75 -26.05
C TYR A 15 63.70 39.09 -27.45
N ILE A 16 62.58 39.43 -28.10
CA ILE A 16 62.40 39.63 -29.56
C ILE A 16 62.45 38.30 -30.36
N GLY A 17 61.45 37.89 -31.13
CA GLY A 17 60.36 38.59 -31.76
C GLY A 17 60.03 37.84 -33.06
N LEU A 18 58.78 37.98 -33.48
CA LEU A 18 58.37 38.06 -34.88
C LEU A 18 58.67 36.90 -35.85
N ARG A 19 57.55 36.28 -36.25
CA ARG A 19 57.15 35.85 -37.60
C ARG A 19 57.36 34.39 -38.00
N SER A 20 56.25 33.88 -38.54
CA SER A 20 56.15 32.87 -39.59
C SER A 20 56.25 31.41 -39.15
N VAL A 21 55.47 30.46 -39.65
CA VAL A 21 54.36 30.39 -40.61
C VAL A 21 53.78 28.98 -40.40
N SER A 22 52.46 28.85 -40.53
CA SER A 22 51.67 27.69 -40.97
C SER A 22 52.31 26.29 -41.01
N ILE A 23 51.60 25.33 -40.41
CA ILE A 23 51.46 23.88 -40.71
C ILE A 23 51.46 23.08 -39.39
N LEU A 24 50.34 23.11 -38.67
CA LEU A 24 49.94 21.99 -37.80
C LEU A 24 48.42 22.04 -37.51
N THR A 25 47.63 22.40 -38.53
CA THR A 25 46.18 22.59 -38.47
C THR A 25 45.41 21.34 -38.94
N MET A 26 45.89 20.12 -38.66
CA MET A 26 45.21 18.92 -39.21
C MET A 26 45.33 17.60 -38.42
N ALA A 27 45.65 17.62 -37.11
CA ALA A 27 45.71 16.37 -36.33
C ALA A 27 45.36 16.51 -34.83
N PHE A 28 44.60 17.53 -34.45
CA PHE A 28 44.05 17.67 -33.09
C PHE A 28 42.57 18.08 -33.07
N ALA A 29 41.84 17.75 -34.14
CA ALA A 29 40.41 17.99 -34.27
C ALA A 29 39.55 16.71 -34.07
N LEU A 30 40.13 15.67 -33.45
CA LEU A 30 39.48 14.36 -33.31
C LEU A 30 39.54 13.78 -31.89
N LEU A 31 39.59 14.63 -30.85
CA LEU A 31 39.32 14.18 -29.49
C LEU A 31 38.16 14.97 -28.90
N ALA A 32 37.13 14.21 -28.55
CA ALA A 32 36.01 14.57 -27.69
C ALA A 32 34.97 15.53 -28.28
N ALA A 33 34.45 15.20 -29.47
CA ALA A 33 33.00 15.34 -29.65
C ALA A 33 32.32 14.36 -28.68
N THR A 34 32.16 14.74 -27.42
CA THR A 34 31.21 14.08 -26.53
C THR A 34 29.85 14.35 -27.15
N ALA A 35 29.35 13.36 -27.90
CA ALA A 35 27.96 13.32 -28.28
C ALA A 35 27.15 13.47 -27.00
N TYR A 36 26.50 14.63 -26.82
CA TYR A 36 25.35 14.72 -25.96
C TYR A 36 24.29 13.83 -26.62
N ALA A 37 24.33 12.54 -26.32
CA ALA A 37 23.14 11.72 -26.41
C ALA A 37 22.17 12.36 -25.42
N LYS A 38 21.33 13.28 -25.91
CA LYS A 38 20.10 13.64 -25.21
C LYS A 38 19.43 12.31 -24.95
N GLN A 39 19.38 11.89 -23.69
CA GLN A 39 18.57 10.77 -23.24
C GLN A 39 17.18 11.05 -23.82
N GLY A 40 16.80 10.25 -24.82
CA GLY A 40 15.55 10.44 -25.56
C GLY A 40 14.44 10.61 -24.55
N ALA A 41 13.52 11.56 -24.82
CA ALA A 41 12.42 11.93 -23.92
C ALA A 41 11.99 10.72 -23.11
N VAL A 42 12.30 10.72 -21.81
CA VAL A 42 11.93 9.65 -20.88
C VAL A 42 10.43 9.59 -20.97
N ARG A 43 9.92 8.65 -21.78
CA ARG A 43 8.50 8.38 -21.85
C ARG A 43 8.17 7.91 -20.45
N ALA A 44 7.50 8.76 -19.68
CA ALA A 44 6.82 8.34 -18.47
C ALA A 44 5.75 7.34 -18.91
N LEU A 45 6.16 6.07 -19.08
CA LEU A 45 5.27 4.96 -19.43
C LEU A 45 4.25 4.71 -18.30
N TYR A 46 4.49 5.32 -17.14
CA TYR A 46 3.57 5.37 -16.03
C TYR A 46 3.62 6.77 -15.41
N THR A 47 2.51 7.50 -15.50
CA THR A 47 2.24 8.62 -14.59
C THR A 47 1.24 8.11 -13.58
N VAL A 48 1.57 8.20 -12.29
CA VAL A 48 0.60 7.91 -11.23
C VAL A 48 -0.60 8.81 -11.49
N PRO A 49 -1.83 8.25 -11.65
CA PRO A 49 -3.01 9.06 -11.85
C PRO A 49 -3.11 10.14 -10.77
N ASN A 50 -3.31 11.39 -11.17
CA ASN A 50 -3.47 12.52 -10.26
C ASN A 50 -4.90 12.64 -9.70
N MET A 51 -5.74 11.63 -9.98
CA MET A 51 -7.03 11.45 -9.36
C MET A 51 -6.85 10.49 -8.18
N ALA A 52 -7.56 10.73 -7.08
CA ALA A 52 -7.59 9.76 -6.00
C ALA A 52 -8.11 8.44 -6.56
N PHE A 53 -7.29 7.38 -6.49
CA PHE A 53 -7.69 6.02 -6.88
C PHE A 53 -8.87 5.51 -6.04
N VAL A 54 -9.09 6.13 -4.87
CA VAL A 54 -10.20 5.88 -3.97
C VAL A 54 -11.06 7.15 -3.93
N GLU A 55 -12.30 7.04 -4.37
CA GLU A 55 -13.31 8.10 -4.27
C GLU A 55 -14.28 7.75 -3.15
N GLN A 56 -14.57 8.73 -2.28
CA GLN A 56 -15.75 8.70 -1.41
C GLN A 56 -16.70 9.77 -1.96
N PRO A 57 -17.80 9.39 -2.64
CA PRO A 57 -18.78 10.33 -3.15
C PRO A 57 -19.23 11.35 -2.09
N SER A 58 -19.33 12.61 -2.51
CA SER A 58 -19.85 13.69 -1.66
C SER A 58 -21.21 13.32 -1.07
N GLY A 59 -21.31 13.31 0.27
CA GLY A 59 -22.55 12.99 0.99
C GLY A 59 -22.62 11.54 1.52
N GLU A 60 -21.68 10.67 1.13
CA GLU A 60 -21.54 9.36 1.76
C GLU A 60 -20.96 9.51 3.17
N THR A 61 -21.69 9.01 4.16
CA THR A 61 -21.25 8.96 5.55
C THR A 61 -20.82 7.54 5.89
N VAL A 62 -19.62 7.40 6.42
CA VAL A 62 -19.06 6.12 6.85
C VAL A 62 -19.14 6.05 8.37
N ILE A 63 -19.67 4.95 8.88
CA ILE A 63 -19.74 4.62 10.30
C ILE A 63 -18.72 3.54 10.60
N THR A 64 -17.90 3.72 11.62
CA THR A 64 -16.91 2.72 12.02
C THR A 64 -17.36 2.02 13.30
N VAL A 65 -17.39 0.70 13.26
CA VAL A 65 -17.51 -0.17 14.44
C VAL A 65 -16.12 -0.76 14.69
N ASN A 66 -15.54 -0.50 15.86
CA ASN A 66 -14.28 -1.09 16.27
C ASN A 66 -14.57 -2.10 17.39
N ASP A 67 -14.50 -3.39 17.07
CA ASP A 67 -14.72 -4.41 18.08
C ASP A 67 -13.59 -4.38 19.11
N THR A 68 -13.99 -4.49 20.37
CA THR A 68 -13.07 -4.61 21.52
C THR A 68 -13.27 -5.90 22.29
N SER A 69 -14.25 -6.72 21.90
CA SER A 69 -14.70 -7.88 22.65
C SER A 69 -14.07 -9.19 22.19
N GLY A 70 -13.80 -9.35 20.89
CA GLY A 70 -13.43 -10.65 20.32
C GLY A 70 -14.56 -11.68 20.33
N SER A 71 -15.82 -11.24 20.51
CA SER A 71 -17.00 -12.09 20.65
C SER A 71 -17.99 -11.84 19.52
N ILE A 72 -18.49 -12.91 18.89
CA ILE A 72 -19.48 -12.82 17.81
C ILE A 72 -20.78 -12.17 18.30
N ALA A 73 -21.28 -12.57 19.46
CA ALA A 73 -22.55 -12.05 19.98
C ALA A 73 -22.48 -10.56 20.32
N THR A 74 -21.37 -10.13 20.93
CA THR A 74 -21.14 -8.71 21.26
C THR A 74 -20.97 -7.89 19.99
N LEU A 75 -20.13 -8.34 19.06
CA LEU A 75 -19.92 -7.69 17.78
C LEU A 75 -21.22 -7.57 16.97
N GLN A 76 -22.04 -8.62 16.90
CA GLN A 76 -23.32 -8.56 16.21
C GLN A 76 -24.24 -7.50 16.82
N THR A 77 -24.23 -7.36 18.16
CA THR A 77 -25.00 -6.32 18.84
C THR A 77 -24.51 -4.92 18.46
N GLU A 78 -23.20 -4.71 18.40
CA GLU A 78 -22.60 -3.43 17.99
C GLU A 78 -22.93 -3.08 16.53
N ILE A 79 -22.86 -4.05 15.62
CA ILE A 79 -23.24 -3.89 14.21
C ILE A 79 -24.72 -3.52 14.10
N ASN A 80 -25.59 -4.26 14.78
CA ASN A 80 -27.03 -4.02 14.75
C ASN A 80 -27.38 -2.62 15.29
N ASN A 81 -26.72 -2.19 16.37
CA ASN A 81 -26.90 -0.85 16.91
C ASN A 81 -26.43 0.23 15.93
N ALA A 82 -25.27 0.04 15.29
CA ALA A 82 -24.76 0.97 14.28
C ALA A 82 -25.70 1.06 13.06
N ARG A 83 -26.22 -0.06 12.57
CA ARG A 83 -27.19 -0.12 11.46
C ARG A 83 -28.53 0.53 11.82
N ASN A 84 -29.06 0.26 13.02
CA ASN A 84 -30.30 0.87 13.49
C ASN A 84 -30.19 2.41 13.59
N ALA A 85 -29.04 2.92 14.03
CA ALA A 85 -28.80 4.35 14.09
C ALA A 85 -28.52 4.98 12.72
N ASN A 86 -28.08 4.19 11.73
CA ASN A 86 -27.62 4.68 10.43
C ASN A 86 -28.13 3.78 9.27
N PRO A 87 -29.43 3.77 8.96
CA PRO A 87 -30.06 2.77 8.08
C PRO A 87 -29.59 2.78 6.61
N GLY A 88 -28.96 3.86 6.12
CA GLY A 88 -28.49 3.99 4.74
C GLY A 88 -26.98 4.20 4.58
N ASN A 89 -26.22 4.25 5.67
CA ASN A 89 -24.80 4.57 5.63
C ASN A 89 -23.95 3.32 5.44
N VAL A 90 -22.73 3.49 4.92
CA VAL A 90 -21.72 2.43 4.91
C VAL A 90 -21.22 2.22 6.34
N ILE A 91 -21.16 0.96 6.76
CA ILE A 91 -20.59 0.57 8.05
C ILE A 91 -19.31 -0.22 7.79
N VAL A 92 -18.20 0.26 8.31
CA VAL A 92 -16.92 -0.44 8.30
C VAL A 92 -16.69 -1.03 9.69
N ILE A 93 -16.49 -2.34 9.74
CA ILE A 93 -16.40 -3.13 10.96
C ILE A 93 -14.96 -3.62 11.07
N HIS A 94 -14.21 -3.12 12.04
CA HIS A 94 -12.86 -3.58 12.34
C HIS A 94 -12.92 -4.62 13.46
N LEU A 95 -12.40 -5.80 13.18
CA LEU A 95 -12.27 -6.85 14.19
C LEU A 95 -11.11 -6.55 15.14
N LEU A 96 -11.23 -7.06 16.37
CA LEU A 96 -10.15 -7.03 17.34
C LEU A 96 -8.95 -7.81 16.79
N ARG A 97 -7.86 -7.09 16.50
CA ARG A 97 -6.66 -7.64 15.89
C ARG A 97 -6.13 -8.88 16.62
N GLY A 98 -6.02 -9.99 15.90
CA GLY A 98 -5.48 -11.26 16.41
C GLY A 98 -6.42 -12.02 17.35
N ALA A 99 -7.68 -11.60 17.52
CA ALA A 99 -8.67 -12.35 18.27
C ALA A 99 -9.14 -13.61 17.53
N ILE A 100 -9.71 -14.56 18.26
CA ILE A 100 -10.38 -15.75 17.71
C ILE A 100 -11.88 -15.62 17.99
N TYR A 101 -12.66 -15.52 16.92
CA TYR A 101 -14.11 -15.49 16.94
C TYR A 101 -14.64 -16.92 16.75
N THR A 102 -14.96 -17.59 17.85
CA THR A 102 -15.46 -18.97 17.84
C THR A 102 -16.95 -19.02 17.52
N VAL A 103 -17.30 -19.70 16.43
CA VAL A 103 -18.67 -19.94 15.95
C VAL A 103 -19.13 -21.29 16.49
N SER A 104 -20.17 -21.28 17.34
CA SER A 104 -20.75 -22.52 17.88
C SER A 104 -22.09 -22.83 17.23
N ASP A 105 -23.03 -21.88 17.23
CA ASP A 105 -24.40 -22.07 16.75
C ASP A 105 -24.92 -20.86 15.97
N ALA A 106 -24.26 -19.70 16.09
CA ALA A 106 -24.60 -18.47 15.40
C ALA A 106 -23.41 -17.92 14.61
N SER A 107 -23.63 -17.67 13.32
CA SER A 107 -22.70 -16.94 12.45
C SER A 107 -22.72 -15.44 12.76
N LEU A 108 -21.63 -14.75 12.41
CA LEU A 108 -21.71 -13.29 12.23
C LEU A 108 -22.55 -13.00 10.97
N THR A 109 -23.58 -12.17 11.10
CA THR A 109 -24.46 -11.79 9.99
C THR A 109 -24.15 -10.38 9.52
N LEU A 110 -23.82 -10.24 8.24
CA LEU A 110 -23.61 -8.96 7.57
C LEU A 110 -24.80 -8.61 6.68
N SER A 111 -25.21 -7.35 6.70
CA SER A 111 -26.29 -6.78 5.88
C SER A 111 -25.74 -5.85 4.79
N SER A 112 -26.63 -5.23 4.01
CA SER A 112 -26.21 -4.33 2.92
C SER A 112 -25.33 -3.19 3.41
N HIS A 113 -24.37 -2.76 2.58
CA HIS A 113 -23.45 -1.65 2.88
C HIS A 113 -22.57 -1.87 4.12
N GLU A 114 -22.24 -3.13 4.42
CA GLU A 114 -21.33 -3.49 5.52
C GLU A 114 -20.00 -4.03 4.98
N CYS A 115 -18.91 -3.50 5.53
CA CYS A 115 -17.55 -3.86 5.16
C CYS A 115 -16.83 -4.41 6.40
N LEU A 116 -16.58 -5.71 6.43
CA LEU A 116 -15.82 -6.36 7.48
C LEU A 116 -14.33 -6.35 7.16
N VAL A 117 -13.53 -5.80 8.07
CA VAL A 117 -12.07 -5.79 8.03
C VAL A 117 -11.55 -6.63 9.18
N ALA A 118 -11.13 -7.86 8.86
CA ALA A 118 -10.82 -8.86 9.86
C ALA A 118 -9.41 -8.78 10.45
N GLU A 119 -8.61 -7.75 10.16
CA GLU A 119 -7.31 -7.39 10.79
C GLU A 119 -6.43 -8.55 11.34
N GLY A 120 -6.33 -9.67 10.62
CA GLY A 120 -5.56 -10.84 11.08
C GLY A 120 -6.18 -11.63 12.23
N ALA A 121 -7.44 -11.35 12.60
CA ALA A 121 -8.28 -12.20 13.43
C ALA A 121 -8.62 -13.51 12.72
N ILE A 122 -9.07 -14.49 13.52
CA ILE A 122 -9.46 -15.81 13.07
C ILE A 122 -10.95 -16.00 13.35
N PHE A 123 -11.75 -16.30 12.33
CA PHE A 123 -13.05 -16.93 12.53
C PHE A 123 -12.85 -18.43 12.56
N GLN A 124 -13.40 -19.09 13.58
CA GLN A 124 -13.16 -20.51 13.79
C GLN A 124 -14.45 -21.22 14.19
N ALA A 125 -14.79 -22.32 13.52
CA ALA A 125 -15.86 -23.19 14.02
C ALA A 125 -15.44 -23.84 15.34
N ALA A 126 -16.35 -24.00 16.29
CA ALA A 126 -16.01 -24.55 17.60
C ALA A 126 -15.50 -26.01 17.54
N ASN A 127 -15.92 -26.77 16.53
CA ASN A 127 -15.48 -28.15 16.25
C ASN A 127 -16.00 -28.61 14.87
N SER A 128 -15.71 -29.86 14.49
CA SER A 128 -16.11 -30.44 13.21
C SER A 128 -17.61 -30.72 13.05
N SER A 129 -18.40 -30.62 14.12
CA SER A 129 -19.86 -30.85 14.07
C SER A 129 -20.67 -29.58 13.77
N ILE A 130 -20.01 -28.42 13.65
CA ILE A 130 -20.70 -27.18 13.32
C ILE A 130 -21.29 -27.25 11.91
N THR A 131 -22.53 -26.79 11.77
CA THR A 131 -23.28 -26.80 10.50
C THR A 131 -23.61 -25.41 9.98
N VAL A 132 -23.44 -24.37 10.80
CA VAL A 132 -23.63 -22.98 10.39
C VAL A 132 -22.35 -22.43 9.76
N PRO A 133 -22.46 -21.49 8.79
CA PRO A 133 -21.28 -20.82 8.24
C PRO A 133 -20.60 -19.95 9.30
N LEU A 134 -19.38 -19.49 9.04
CA LEU A 134 -18.71 -18.59 9.98
C LEU A 134 -19.27 -17.17 9.86
N ILE A 135 -19.49 -16.73 8.62
CA ILE A 135 -20.15 -15.48 8.26
C ILE A 135 -21.34 -15.80 7.35
N THR A 136 -22.48 -15.19 7.64
CA THR A 136 -23.65 -15.15 6.74
C THR A 136 -23.81 -13.74 6.19
N ILE A 137 -23.94 -13.60 4.89
CA ILE A 137 -24.44 -12.38 4.26
C ILE A 137 -25.96 -12.53 4.19
N ALA A 138 -26.73 -11.57 4.71
CA ALA A 138 -28.18 -11.65 4.73
C ALA A 138 -28.74 -11.68 3.29
N SER A 139 -29.79 -12.47 3.05
CA SER A 139 -30.41 -12.61 1.73
C SER A 139 -30.83 -11.25 1.16
N GLY A 140 -30.58 -11.06 -0.13
CA GLY A 140 -30.84 -9.79 -0.83
C GLY A 140 -29.89 -8.65 -0.48
N SER A 141 -28.84 -8.89 0.32
CA SER A 141 -27.89 -7.82 0.65
C SER A 141 -27.03 -7.43 -0.54
N THR A 142 -26.78 -6.13 -0.69
CA THR A 142 -25.89 -5.58 -1.71
C THR A 142 -24.73 -4.82 -1.07
N ASN A 143 -23.62 -4.69 -1.80
CA ASN A 143 -22.47 -3.87 -1.38
C ASN A 143 -21.84 -4.34 -0.06
N VAL A 144 -21.68 -5.65 0.09
CA VAL A 144 -21.03 -6.27 1.26
C VAL A 144 -19.59 -6.63 0.90
N SER A 145 -18.65 -6.31 1.79
CA SER A 145 -17.23 -6.66 1.63
C SER A 145 -16.73 -7.39 2.86
N VAL A 146 -15.90 -8.41 2.66
CA VAL A 146 -15.18 -9.13 3.71
C VAL A 146 -13.73 -9.18 3.30
N ALA A 147 -12.85 -8.62 4.13
CA ALA A 147 -11.42 -8.50 3.82
C ALA A 147 -10.55 -8.91 5.01
N GLY A 148 -9.45 -9.61 4.70
CA GLY A 148 -8.46 -10.05 5.67
C GLY A 148 -8.90 -11.22 6.55
N GLY A 149 -8.06 -11.55 7.54
CA GLY A 149 -8.31 -12.60 8.52
C GLY A 149 -8.04 -14.02 8.02
N THR A 150 -8.29 -15.00 8.90
CA THR A 150 -8.27 -16.44 8.60
C THR A 150 -9.63 -17.04 8.91
N PHE A 151 -10.12 -17.91 8.02
CA PHE A 151 -11.38 -18.62 8.20
C PHE A 151 -11.10 -20.11 8.34
N ASP A 152 -11.33 -20.64 9.54
CA ASP A 152 -10.97 -21.99 9.92
C ASP A 152 -12.23 -22.80 10.28
N GLY A 153 -12.57 -23.76 9.43
CA GLY A 153 -13.71 -24.63 9.67
C GLY A 153 -13.50 -25.66 10.79
N GLN A 154 -12.30 -25.83 11.35
CA GLN A 154 -12.01 -26.86 12.37
C GLN A 154 -12.53 -28.26 11.98
N GLY A 155 -12.41 -28.60 10.70
CA GLY A 155 -12.89 -29.86 10.12
C GLY A 155 -14.40 -29.93 9.87
N ALA A 156 -15.16 -28.88 10.13
CA ALA A 156 -16.57 -28.79 9.78
C ALA A 156 -16.77 -28.67 8.26
N ASN A 157 -17.78 -29.37 7.73
CA ASN A 157 -18.15 -29.29 6.33
C ASN A 157 -19.13 -28.12 6.11
N ILE A 158 -18.59 -26.89 6.17
CA ILE A 158 -19.36 -25.65 6.07
C ILE A 158 -18.78 -24.72 5.02
N GLN A 159 -19.60 -23.82 4.50
CA GLN A 159 -19.12 -22.64 3.78
C GLN A 159 -18.64 -21.63 4.81
N ALA A 160 -17.37 -21.19 4.74
CA ALA A 160 -16.86 -20.19 5.67
C ALA A 160 -17.68 -18.88 5.58
N ILE A 161 -17.96 -18.43 4.36
CA ILE A 161 -18.82 -17.29 4.07
C ILE A 161 -19.96 -17.80 3.20
N TYR A 162 -21.19 -17.61 3.66
CA TYR A 162 -22.40 -17.99 2.93
C TYR A 162 -23.19 -16.74 2.51
N ALA A 163 -23.52 -16.64 1.23
CA ALA A 163 -24.33 -15.56 0.66
C ALA A 163 -25.48 -16.18 -0.16
N PRO A 164 -26.68 -16.31 0.41
CA PRO A 164 -27.85 -16.74 -0.34
C PRO A 164 -28.26 -15.65 -1.35
N SER A 165 -28.67 -16.11 -2.53
CA SER A 165 -29.26 -15.27 -3.59
C SER A 165 -30.55 -14.59 -3.13
#